data_AF-A0A9W4U043-F1
#
_entry.id   AF-A0A9W4U043-F1
#
_cell.length_a   1.000
_cell.length_b   1.000
_cell.length_c   1.000
_cell.angle_alpha   90.00
_cell.angle_beta   90.00
_cell.angle_gamma   90.00
#
_symmetry.space_group_name_H-M   'P 1'
#
loop_
_entity.id
_entity.type
_entity.pdbx_description
1 polymer ?
#
loop_
_entity_poly.entity_id
_entity_poly.type
_entity_poly.pdbx_seq_one_letter_code
_entity_poly.pdbx_strand_id
1 'polypeptide(L)'
;MVRFFEKKKVIRNLKGLNTELNELKCANADKKILKKHRRKIRHAEIDLCYVFLFPKTEKYISLFPNIKEEDKKDPNAEIGWKKTEKQRLEFKKEVEKIYEEGKLPFKIEDVLVGKTIKINNAKAVINEEIDAPQAKVEEDDEFFE
;
A
#
# COMPACT_ATOMS: atom_id res chain seq x y z
N MET A 1 8.27 2.13 -9.21
CA MET A 1 7.47 1.52 -10.30
C MET A 1 6.25 0.73 -9.80
N VAL A 2 6.37 -0.19 -8.82
CA VAL A 2 5.26 -1.04 -8.32
C VAL A 2 4.04 -0.25 -7.81
N ARG A 3 4.24 0.72 -6.90
CA ARG A 3 3.16 1.53 -6.30
C ARG A 3 2.30 2.27 -7.35
N PHE A 4 2.91 2.71 -8.45
CA PHE A 4 2.20 3.38 -9.55
C PHE A 4 1.27 2.42 -10.29
N PHE A 5 1.72 1.19 -10.58
CA PHE A 5 0.90 0.19 -11.22
C PHE A 5 -0.25 -0.27 -10.34
N GLU A 6 -0.01 -0.44 -9.04
CA GLU A 6 -1.07 -0.77 -8.09
C GLU A 6 -2.10 0.35 -7.97
N LYS A 7 -1.67 1.62 -7.92
CA LYS A 7 -2.58 2.77 -8.00
C LYS A 7 -3.50 2.67 -9.22
N LYS A 8 -2.92 2.48 -10.41
CA LYS A 8 -3.68 2.37 -11.66
C LYS A 8 -4.63 1.16 -11.64
N LYS A 9 -4.17 0.02 -11.10
CA LYS A 9 -4.95 -1.21 -10.97
C LYS A 9 -6.16 -1.03 -10.05
N VAL A 10 -5.96 -0.44 -8.88
CA VAL A 10 -7.05 -0.18 -7.92
C VAL A 10 -8.05 0.83 -8.48
N ILE A 11 -7.59 1.92 -9.10
CA ILE A 11 -8.49 2.89 -9.74
C ILE A 11 -9.36 2.23 -10.81
N ARG A 12 -8.77 1.39 -11.66
CA ARG A 12 -9.53 0.64 -12.68
C ARG A 12 -10.56 -0.29 -12.04
N ASN A 13 -10.16 -1.03 -11.01
CA ASN A 13 -11.06 -1.93 -10.27
C ASN A 13 -12.25 -1.17 -9.66
N LEU A 14 -11.98 -0.04 -9.01
CA LEU A 14 -13.02 0.79 -8.38
C LEU A 14 -14.00 1.34 -9.44
N LYS A 15 -13.49 1.80 -10.59
CA LYS A 15 -14.35 2.23 -11.72
C LYS A 15 -15.23 1.08 -12.22
N GLY A 16 -14.66 -0.12 -12.42
CA GLY A 16 -15.42 -1.30 -12.83
C GLY A 16 -16.52 -1.67 -11.83
N LEU A 17 -16.19 -1.73 -10.55
CA LEU A 17 -17.15 -2.04 -9.49
C LEU A 17 -18.28 -1.01 -9.39
N ASN A 18 -18.00 0.28 -9.63
CA ASN A 18 -19.04 1.31 -9.68
C ASN A 18 -19.98 1.14 -10.87
N THR A 19 -19.46 0.80 -12.05
CA THR A 19 -20.28 0.48 -13.22
C THR A 19 -21.14 -0.74 -12.96
N GLU A 20 -20.56 -1.83 -12.46
CA GLU A 20 -21.27 -3.06 -12.09
C GLU A 20 -22.36 -2.78 -11.03
N LEU A 21 -22.11 -1.89 -10.06
CA LEU A 21 -23.13 -1.50 -9.08
C LEU A 21 -24.33 -0.84 -9.74
N ASN A 22 -24.09 0.02 -10.73
CA ASN A 22 -25.15 0.72 -11.45
C ASN A 22 -25.95 -0.25 -12.31
N GLU A 23 -25.29 -1.19 -13.00
CA GLU A 23 -25.95 -2.26 -13.76
C GLU A 23 -26.83 -3.14 -12.86
N LEU A 24 -26.31 -3.55 -11.69
CA LEU A 24 -27.07 -4.33 -10.71
C LEU A 24 -28.29 -3.56 -10.17
N LYS A 25 -28.19 -2.24 -10.01
CA LYS A 25 -29.34 -1.40 -9.63
C LYS A 25 -30.39 -1.34 -10.75
N CYS A 26 -29.96 -1.13 -11.99
CA CYS A 26 -30.86 -1.09 -13.15
C CYS A 26 -31.57 -2.43 -13.38
N ALA A 27 -30.88 -3.55 -13.14
CA ALA A 27 -31.43 -4.89 -13.22
C ALA A 27 -32.32 -5.28 -12.02
N ASN A 28 -32.57 -4.37 -11.07
CA ASN A 28 -33.31 -4.62 -9.82
C ASN A 28 -32.79 -5.85 -9.05
N ALA A 29 -31.46 -6.03 -9.03
CA ALA A 29 -30.84 -7.16 -8.34
C ALA A 29 -31.15 -7.16 -6.84
N ASP A 30 -31.13 -8.35 -6.25
CA ASP A 30 -31.44 -8.54 -4.84
C ASP A 30 -30.61 -7.64 -3.91
N LYS A 31 -31.24 -7.18 -2.83
CA LYS A 31 -30.58 -6.40 -1.76
C LYS A 31 -29.33 -7.11 -1.21
N LYS A 32 -29.32 -8.45 -1.16
CA LYS A 32 -28.16 -9.25 -0.72
C LYS A 32 -26.98 -9.11 -1.69
N ILE A 33 -27.23 -9.12 -3.00
CA ILE A 33 -26.21 -8.96 -4.04
C ILE A 33 -25.64 -7.54 -3.99
N LEU A 34 -26.52 -6.53 -3.92
CA LEU A 34 -26.11 -5.13 -3.77
C LEU A 34 -25.24 -4.91 -2.52
N LYS A 35 -25.59 -5.53 -1.38
CA LYS A 35 -24.80 -5.43 -0.14
C LYS A 35 -23.42 -6.07 -0.28
N LYS A 36 -23.33 -7.25 -0.92
CA LYS A 36 -22.03 -7.89 -1.23
C LYS A 36 -21.19 -7.01 -2.13
N HIS A 37 -21.80 -6.37 -3.12
CA HIS A 37 -21.11 -5.51 -4.06
C HIS A 37 -20.59 -4.22 -3.44
N ARG A 38 -21.40 -3.58 -2.58
CA ARG A 38 -20.94 -2.42 -1.78
C ARG A 38 -19.75 -2.75 -0.88
N ARG A 39 -19.67 -3.97 -0.34
CA ARG A 39 -18.49 -4.41 0.42
C ARG A 39 -17.24 -4.50 -0.47
N LYS A 40 -17.37 -4.99 -1.71
CA LYS A 40 -16.26 -5.01 -2.67
C LYS A 40 -15.75 -3.59 -2.97
N ILE A 41 -16.66 -2.64 -3.18
CA ILE A 41 -16.31 -1.23 -3.40
C ILE A 41 -15.55 -0.69 -2.19
N ARG A 42 -16.08 -0.91 -0.97
CA ARG A 42 -15.42 -0.49 0.26
C ARG A 42 -14.00 -1.05 0.39
N HIS A 43 -13.79 -2.33 0.08
CA HIS A 43 -12.44 -2.91 0.09
C HIS A 43 -11.52 -2.26 -0.95
N ALA A 44 -12.01 -1.99 -2.16
CA ALA A 44 -11.25 -1.30 -3.20
C ALA A 44 -10.91 0.15 -2.82
N GLU A 45 -11.79 0.84 -2.10
CA GLU A 45 -11.55 2.17 -1.55
C GLU A 45 -10.44 2.17 -0.48
N ILE A 46 -10.46 1.19 0.42
CA ILE A 46 -9.39 0.99 1.42
C ILE A 46 -8.06 0.67 0.73
N ASP A 47 -8.07 -0.20 -0.29
CA ASP A 47 -6.88 -0.50 -1.10
C ASP A 47 -6.33 0.76 -1.79
N LEU A 48 -7.21 1.66 -2.25
CA LEU A 48 -6.79 2.92 -2.83
C LEU A 48 -6.13 3.79 -1.76
N CYS A 49 -6.76 3.91 -0.60
CA CYS A 49 -6.21 4.67 0.52
C CYS A 49 -4.87 4.13 0.97
N TYR A 50 -4.68 2.81 1.00
CA TYR A 50 -3.40 2.16 1.30
C TYR A 50 -2.30 2.67 0.36
N VAL A 51 -2.56 2.66 -0.95
CA VAL A 51 -1.58 3.11 -1.95
C VAL A 51 -1.21 4.58 -1.79
N PHE A 52 -2.13 5.44 -1.33
CA PHE A 52 -1.86 6.87 -1.14
C PHE A 52 -1.24 7.19 0.22
N LEU A 53 -1.70 6.56 1.29
CA LEU A 53 -1.27 6.80 2.66
C LEU A 53 0.02 6.07 3.02
N PHE A 54 0.44 5.06 2.26
CA PHE A 54 1.70 4.36 2.53
C PHE A 54 2.87 5.36 2.62
N PRO A 55 3.69 5.31 3.69
CA PRO A 55 4.81 6.23 3.89
C PRO A 55 5.74 6.26 2.68
N LYS A 56 6.25 7.44 2.33
CA LYS A 56 7.22 7.56 1.23
C LYS A 56 8.65 7.20 1.69
N THR A 57 8.88 7.21 2.99
CA THR A 57 10.15 6.91 3.66
C THR A 57 10.43 5.42 3.76
N GLU A 58 9.41 4.58 3.64
CA GLU A 58 9.52 3.13 3.78
C GLU A 58 9.40 2.41 2.44
N LYS A 59 9.98 1.20 2.37
CA LYS A 59 9.82 0.31 1.22
C LYS A 59 8.35 -0.08 1.08
N TYR A 60 7.77 0.26 -0.05
CA TYR A 60 6.38 -0.06 -0.35
C TYR A 60 6.10 -1.57 -0.30
N ILE A 61 5.11 -1.97 0.49
CA ILE A 61 4.61 -3.35 0.55
C ILE A 61 3.45 -3.48 -0.44
N SER A 62 3.68 -4.25 -1.52
CA SER A 62 2.73 -4.51 -2.60
C SER A 62 1.44 -5.15 -2.10
N LEU A 63 0.28 -4.65 -2.52
CA LEU A 63 -1.04 -5.26 -2.27
C LEU A 63 -1.29 -6.48 -3.15
N PHE A 64 -0.70 -6.51 -4.34
CA PHE A 64 -0.87 -7.57 -5.33
C PHE A 64 0.49 -8.19 -5.69
N PRO A 65 1.15 -8.89 -4.74
CA PRO A 65 2.43 -9.50 -5.00
C PRO A 65 2.29 -10.57 -6.08
N ASN A 66 3.17 -10.54 -7.09
CA ASN A 66 3.31 -11.63 -8.05
C ASN A 66 4.21 -12.70 -7.44
N ILE A 67 3.61 -13.70 -6.81
CA ILE A 67 4.35 -14.82 -6.20
C ILE A 67 4.50 -15.90 -7.26
N LYS A 68 5.74 -16.24 -7.64
CA LYS A 68 5.99 -17.41 -8.49
C LYS A 68 5.96 -18.67 -7.63
N GLU A 69 5.58 -19.80 -8.21
CA GLU A 69 5.53 -21.08 -7.49
C GLU A 69 6.92 -21.55 -7.02
N GLU A 70 7.96 -21.14 -7.73
CA GLU A 70 9.37 -21.40 -7.39
C GLU A 70 9.77 -20.74 -6.07
N ASP A 71 9.26 -19.53 -5.79
CA ASP A 71 9.58 -18.76 -4.57
C ASP A 71 8.98 -19.39 -3.30
N LYS A 72 8.03 -20.32 -3.44
CA LYS A 72 7.34 -20.97 -2.30
C LYS A 72 8.07 -22.20 -1.76
N LYS A 73 9.14 -22.65 -2.42
CA LYS A 73 9.86 -23.88 -2.06
C LYS A 73 10.94 -23.67 -0.99
N ASP A 74 11.38 -22.42 -0.79
CA ASP A 74 12.39 -22.08 0.21
C ASP A 74 11.72 -21.74 1.57
N PRO A 75 12.03 -22.49 2.66
CA PRO A 75 11.45 -22.24 3.97
C PRO A 75 11.80 -20.84 4.53
N ASN A 76 12.97 -20.29 4.19
CA ASN A 76 13.34 -18.93 4.62
C ASN A 76 12.50 -17.87 3.90
N ALA A 77 12.20 -18.08 2.62
CA ALA A 77 11.33 -17.20 1.85
C ALA A 77 9.90 -17.21 2.39
N GLU A 78 9.39 -18.36 2.84
CA GLU A 78 8.07 -18.47 3.45
C GLU A 78 7.94 -17.64 4.75
N ILE A 79 8.97 -17.67 5.60
CA ILE A 79 9.01 -16.88 6.85
C ILE A 79 9.01 -15.38 6.53
N GLY A 80 9.83 -14.95 5.56
CA GLY A 80 9.87 -13.56 5.11
C GLY A 80 8.54 -13.10 4.52
N TRP A 81 7.87 -13.97 3.77
CA TRP A 81 6.55 -13.69 3.20
C TRP A 81 5.48 -13.53 4.28
N LYS A 82 5.43 -14.43 5.27
CA LYS A 82 4.49 -14.32 6.41
C LYS A 82 4.69 -13.03 7.21
N LYS A 83 5.95 -12.61 7.43
CA LYS A 83 6.26 -11.33 8.10
C LYS A 83 5.76 -10.14 7.27
N THR A 84 6.01 -10.16 5.97
CA THR A 84 5.56 -9.10 5.04
C THR A 84 4.02 -9.04 4.96
N GLU A 85 3.36 -10.19 4.94
CA GLU A 85 1.89 -10.28 4.94
C GLU A 85 1.29 -9.69 6.22
N LYS A 86 1.90 -10.00 7.36
CA LYS A 86 1.49 -9.44 8.65
C LYS A 86 1.59 -7.92 8.66
N GLN A 87 2.72 -7.37 8.23
CA GLN A 87 2.93 -5.91 8.12
C GLN A 87 1.93 -5.26 7.15
N ARG A 88 1.67 -5.89 6.00
CA ARG A 88 0.66 -5.42 5.04
C ARG A 88 -0.72 -5.34 5.68
N LEU A 89 -1.12 -6.39 6.40
CA LEU A 89 -2.42 -6.47 7.03
C LEU A 89 -2.56 -5.46 8.18
N GLU A 90 -1.50 -5.25 8.96
CA GLU A 90 -1.45 -4.23 10.02
C GLU A 90 -1.65 -2.83 9.44
N PHE A 91 -0.87 -2.44 8.43
CA PHE A 91 -1.03 -1.13 7.81
C PHE A 91 -2.39 -0.97 7.12
N LYS A 92 -2.91 -2.03 6.49
CA LYS A 92 -4.25 -2.01 5.90
C LYS A 92 -5.34 -1.78 6.94
N LYS A 93 -5.22 -2.36 8.15
CA LYS A 93 -6.15 -2.11 9.26
C LYS A 93 -6.06 -0.68 9.78
N GLU A 94 -4.87 -0.10 9.85
CA GLU A 94 -4.70 1.33 10.21
C GLU A 94 -5.41 2.23 9.20
N VAL A 95 -5.21 1.95 7.90
CA VAL A 95 -5.89 2.67 6.83
C VAL A 95 -7.41 2.48 6.89
N GLU A 96 -7.90 1.28 7.19
CA GLU A 96 -9.33 1.02 7.36
C GLU A 96 -9.92 1.85 8.51
N LYS A 97 -9.21 2.00 9.63
CA LYS A 97 -9.63 2.88 10.73
C LYS A 97 -9.69 4.35 10.29
N ILE A 98 -8.65 4.85 9.61
CA ILE A 98 -8.62 6.24 9.10
C ILE A 98 -9.77 6.48 8.11
N TYR A 99 -10.07 5.48 7.28
CA TYR A 99 -11.17 5.48 6.33
C TYR A 99 -12.52 5.56 7.04
N GLU A 100 -12.74 4.72 8.05
CA GLU A 100 -13.98 4.70 8.85
C GLU A 100 -14.17 5.98 9.68
N GLU A 101 -13.09 6.54 10.23
CA GLU A 101 -13.10 7.81 10.97
C GLU A 101 -13.31 9.03 10.06
N GLY A 102 -13.23 8.88 8.73
CA GLY A 102 -13.38 9.96 7.77
C GLY A 102 -12.23 10.98 7.78
N LYS A 103 -11.08 10.64 8.40
CA LYS A 103 -9.90 11.52 8.53
C LYS A 103 -8.97 11.46 7.32
N LEU A 104 -9.52 11.18 6.14
CA LEU A 104 -8.72 11.08 4.91
C LEU A 104 -8.28 12.47 4.45
N PRO A 105 -7.01 12.65 4.05
CA PRO A 105 -6.50 13.94 3.56
C PRO A 105 -6.95 14.26 2.12
N PHE A 106 -7.75 13.40 1.49
CA PHE A 106 -8.27 13.57 0.13
C PHE A 106 -9.63 12.90 -0.03
N LYS A 107 -10.38 13.33 -1.04
CA LYS A 107 -11.62 12.67 -1.47
C LYS A 107 -11.34 11.61 -2.51
N ILE A 108 -12.00 10.45 -2.42
CA ILE A 108 -11.86 9.35 -3.38
C ILE A 108 -12.28 9.80 -4.79
N GLU A 109 -13.33 10.60 -4.88
CA GLU A 109 -13.85 11.11 -6.16
C GLU A 109 -12.81 11.94 -6.92
N ASP A 110 -12.04 12.78 -6.21
CA ASP A 110 -10.96 13.58 -6.81
C ASP A 110 -9.86 12.67 -7.41
N VAL A 111 -9.59 11.53 -6.77
CA VAL A 111 -8.66 10.52 -7.29
C VAL A 111 -9.19 9.92 -8.60
N LEU A 112 -10.48 9.59 -8.64
CA LEU A 112 -11.10 8.91 -9.79
C LEU A 112 -11.17 9.80 -11.04
N VAL A 113 -11.36 11.11 -10.83
CA VAL A 113 -11.30 12.14 -11.88
C VAL A 113 -9.85 12.37 -12.36
N GLY A 114 -8.86 12.01 -11.55
CA GLY A 114 -7.44 12.10 -11.89
C GLY A 114 -6.77 13.39 -11.41
N LYS A 115 -7.36 14.08 -10.42
CA LYS A 115 -6.73 15.27 -9.82
C LYS A 115 -5.45 14.89 -9.09
N THR A 116 -4.47 15.79 -9.13
CA THR A 116 -3.18 15.58 -8.46
C THR A 116 -3.33 15.81 -6.96
N ILE A 117 -3.13 14.75 -6.17
CA ILE A 117 -3.23 14.78 -4.72
C ILE A 117 -1.83 14.93 -4.12
N LYS A 118 -1.59 16.05 -3.43
CA LYS A 118 -0.36 16.31 -2.69
C LYS A 118 -0.57 15.93 -1.23
N ILE A 119 -0.06 14.76 -0.83
CA ILE A 119 -0.05 14.35 0.58
C ILE A 119 1.37 14.54 1.12
N ASN A 120 1.45 15.37 2.15
CA ASN A 120 2.65 15.53 2.97
C ASN A 120 2.66 14.41 4.02
N ASN A 121 2.99 13.20 3.60
CA ASN A 121 3.24 12.09 4.54
C ASN A 121 4.62 12.29 5.18
N ALA A 122 4.69 13.23 6.13
CA ALA A 122 5.84 13.39 7.00
C ALA A 122 5.71 12.43 8.19
N LYS A 123 6.15 11.17 8.01
CA LYS A 123 6.75 10.44 9.12
C LYS A 123 8.26 10.58 8.96
N ALA A 124 8.76 11.75 9.31
CA ALA A 124 10.17 12.01 9.51
C ALA A 124 10.37 12.20 11.01
N VAL A 125 10.57 11.10 11.73
CA VAL A 125 11.53 10.97 12.85
C VAL A 125 11.78 9.47 13.01
N ILE A 126 12.82 8.96 12.36
CA ILE A 126 13.61 7.88 12.96
C ILE A 126 14.94 8.58 13.28
N ASN A 127 14.98 9.23 14.44
CA ASN A 127 16.23 9.47 15.15
C ASN A 127 16.58 8.12 15.79
N GLU A 128 17.00 7.16 14.98
CA GLU A 128 17.93 6.16 15.47
C GLU A 128 19.26 6.65 14.94
N GLU A 129 20.03 7.28 15.84
CA GLU A 129 21.44 7.55 15.60
C GLU A 129 22.06 6.23 15.13
N ILE A 130 22.46 6.21 13.86
CA ILE A 130 23.30 5.14 13.35
C ILE A 130 24.62 5.34 14.08
N ASP A 131 24.81 4.59 15.18
CA ASP A 131 26.11 4.45 15.83
C ASP A 131 27.01 3.64 14.89
N ALA A 132 27.50 4.33 13.85
CA ALA A 132 28.55 3.82 13.02
C ALA A 132 29.84 3.90 13.85
N PRO A 133 30.50 2.78 14.18
CA PRO A 133 31.79 2.85 14.80
C PRO A 133 32.74 3.55 13.81
N GLN A 134 33.18 4.75 14.16
CA GLN A 134 34.28 5.41 13.48
C GLN A 134 35.52 4.55 13.71
N ALA A 135 35.83 3.66 12.77
CA ALA A 135 37.16 3.09 12.67
C ALA A 135 38.10 4.26 12.37
N LYS A 136 38.92 4.63 13.37
CA LYS A 136 40.10 5.46 13.15
C LYS A 136 40.95 4.73 12.12
N VAL A 137 41.02 5.28 10.92
CA VAL A 137 42.11 4.96 9.99
C VAL A 137 43.29 5.76 10.53
N GLU A 138 44.18 5.08 11.26
CA GLU A 138 45.54 5.58 11.46
C GLU A 138 46.21 5.51 10.08
N GLU A 139 46.42 6.68 9.48
CA GLU A 139 47.26 6.87 8.30
C GLU A 139 48.72 6.66 8.75
N ASP A 140 49.19 5.42 8.70
CA ASP A 140 50.63 5.13 8.69
C ASP A 140 51.12 5.27 7.23
N ASP A 141 51.64 6.46 6.92
CA ASP A 141 52.42 6.75 5.73
C ASP A 141 53.76 5.98 5.76
N GLU A 142 53.77 4.75 5.26
CA GLU A 142 55.00 3.98 4.96
C GLU A 142 54.97 3.45 3.50
N PHE A 143 54.75 4.35 2.53
CA PHE A 143 54.76 3.99 1.09
C PHE A 143 56.00 4.46 0.31
N PHE A 144 57.09 4.89 0.93
CA PHE A 144 58.36 5.01 0.21
C PHE A 144 59.56 4.81 1.13
N GLU A 145 60.10 3.59 1.13
CA GLU A 145 61.52 3.31 1.35
C GLU A 145 62.06 2.44 0.21
#